data_AF-A0A929H258-F1
#
_entry.id   AF-A0A929H258-F1
#
_cell.length_a   1.000
_cell.length_b   1.000
_cell.length_c   1.000
_cell.angle_alpha   90.00
_cell.angle_beta   90.00
_cell.angle_gamma   90.00
#
_symmetry.space_group_name_H-M   'P 1'
#
loop_
_entity.id
_entity.type
_entity.pdbx_description
1 polymer ?
#
loop_
_entity_poly.entity_id
_entity_poly.type
_entity_poly.pdbx_seq_one_letter_code
_entity_poly.pdbx_strand_id
1 'polypeptide(L)'
;MKLFIEDIPVKANGEDLAFIEVQVVDKKGILCPLANNTISFKVEGKGTFRASGNGDPTDLELFHAQKRKCFYGKCVAIVQTSEEAGEIKLIATSDNFKSAAFKIRSR
;
A
#
# COMPACT_ATOMS: atom_id res chain seq x y z
N MET A 1 5.28 9.73 -5.50
CA MET A 1 4.85 8.36 -5.15
C MET A 1 4.18 7.74 -6.37
N LYS A 2 4.50 6.50 -6.68
CA LYS A 2 3.77 5.68 -7.65
C LYS A 2 3.40 4.38 -6.94
N LEU A 3 2.16 3.95 -7.11
CA LEU A 3 1.69 2.65 -6.62
C LEU A 3 1.91 1.64 -7.75
N PHE A 4 2.52 0.51 -7.42
CA PHE A 4 2.65 -0.62 -8.31
C PHE A 4 1.89 -1.80 -7.72
N ILE A 5 0.89 -2.25 -8.47
CA ILE A 5 0.14 -3.47 -8.17
C ILE A 5 0.18 -4.28 -9.44
N GLU A 6 0.66 -5.50 -9.30
CA GLU A 6 0.36 -6.52 -10.27
C GLU A 6 -1.15 -6.81 -10.16
N ASP A 7 -1.89 -6.69 -11.26
CA ASP A 7 -3.35 -6.85 -11.29
C ASP A 7 -3.73 -8.31 -10.98
N ILE A 8 -3.71 -8.64 -9.69
CA ILE A 8 -4.05 -9.94 -9.16
C ILE A 8 -5.50 -9.83 -8.67
N PRO A 9 -6.46 -10.49 -9.34
CA PRO A 9 -7.84 -10.50 -8.88
C PRO A 9 -7.91 -11.20 -7.52
N VAL A 10 -8.55 -10.53 -6.56
CA VAL A 10 -8.79 -11.06 -5.21
C VAL A 10 -10.23 -11.48 -5.04
N LYS A 11 -10.45 -12.53 -4.24
CA LYS A 11 -11.77 -13.05 -3.92
C LYS A 11 -12.40 -12.26 -2.78
N ALA A 12 -13.68 -11.96 -2.90
CA ALA A 12 -14.47 -11.36 -1.84
C ALA A 12 -14.92 -12.41 -0.80
N ASN A 13 -13.97 -13.03 -0.09
CA ASN A 13 -14.26 -14.08 0.89
C ASN A 13 -13.91 -13.69 2.33
N GLY A 14 -13.53 -12.42 2.57
CA GLY A 14 -13.11 -11.97 3.90
C GLY A 14 -11.71 -12.42 4.32
N GLU A 15 -11.00 -13.21 3.51
CA GLU A 15 -9.71 -13.81 3.86
C GLU A 15 -8.59 -13.44 2.88
N ASP A 16 -8.94 -13.16 1.62
CA ASP A 16 -7.97 -12.86 0.57
C ASP A 16 -7.24 -11.54 0.82
N LEU A 17 -5.98 -11.49 0.40
CA LEU A 17 -5.06 -10.39 0.66
C LEU A 17 -4.50 -9.83 -0.64
N ALA A 18 -4.72 -8.54 -0.87
CA ALA A 18 -4.01 -7.79 -1.89
C ALA A 18 -2.71 -7.23 -1.30
N PHE A 19 -1.60 -7.43 -2.00
CA PHE A 19 -0.28 -6.88 -1.68
C PHE A 19 0.05 -5.74 -2.63
N ILE A 20 0.24 -4.54 -2.09
CA ILE A 20 0.41 -3.31 -2.86
C ILE A 20 1.80 -2.74 -2.60
N GLU A 21 2.68 -2.76 -3.60
CA GLU A 21 3.97 -2.09 -3.52
C GLU A 21 3.80 -0.58 -3.74
N VAL A 22 4.33 0.21 -2.83
CA VAL A 22 4.39 1.67 -2.93
C VAL A 22 5.84 2.07 -3.16
N GLN A 23 6.07 2.82 -4.22
CA GLN A 23 7.38 3.31 -4.60
C GLN A 23 7.46 4.84 -4.51
N VAL A 24 8.56 5.33 -3.97
CA VAL A 24 8.95 6.74 -4.09
C VAL A 24 9.78 6.91 -5.35
N VAL A 25 9.20 7.60 -6.33
CA VAL A 25 9.81 7.86 -7.64
C VAL A 25 9.96 9.36 -7.88
N ASP A 26 10.94 9.73 -8.71
CA ASP A 26 11.14 11.09 -9.18
C ASP A 26 10.10 11.52 -10.24
N LYS A 27 10.28 12.72 -10.82
CA LYS A 27 9.38 13.26 -11.86
C LYS A 27 9.37 12.44 -13.15
N LYS A 28 10.42 11.67 -13.42
CA LYS A 28 10.54 10.78 -14.59
C LYS A 28 10.04 9.37 -14.29
N GLY A 29 9.57 9.11 -13.07
CA GLY A 29 9.13 7.78 -12.64
C GLY A 29 10.27 6.84 -12.27
N ILE A 30 11.49 7.35 -12.08
CA ILE A 30 12.65 6.57 -11.66
C ILE A 30 12.60 6.41 -10.14
N LEU A 31 12.78 5.18 -9.67
CA LEU A 31 12.83 4.87 -8.23
C LEU A 31 13.94 5.69 -7.55
N CYS A 32 13.62 6.27 -6.40
CA CYS A 32 14.58 6.95 -5.54
C CYS A 32 15.07 5.96 -4.46
N PRO A 33 16.18 5.23 -4.67
CA PRO A 33 16.59 4.15 -3.77
C PRO A 33 17.04 4.64 -2.38
N LEU A 34 17.28 5.93 -2.18
CA LEU A 34 17.61 6.49 -0.86
C LEU A 34 16.39 7.10 -0.16
N ALA A 35 15.22 7.07 -0.80
CA ALA A 35 14.02 7.62 -0.20
C ALA A 35 13.54 6.75 0.97
N ASN A 36 13.26 7.42 2.08
CA ASN A 36 12.89 6.79 3.34
C ASN A 36 11.67 7.48 3.97
N ASN A 37 10.82 8.04 3.12
CA ASN A 37 9.62 8.78 3.51
C ASN A 37 8.62 7.87 4.24
N THR A 38 7.94 8.42 5.23
CA THR A 38 6.80 7.74 5.86
C THR A 38 5.58 7.84 4.95
N ILE A 39 5.00 6.70 4.60
CA ILE A 39 3.76 6.61 3.85
C ILE A 39 2.63 6.30 4.82
N SER A 40 1.55 7.07 4.78
CA SER A 40 0.31 6.79 5.51
C SER A 40 -0.71 6.16 4.57
N PHE A 41 -1.45 5.17 5.07
CA PHE A 41 -2.39 4.38 4.30
C PHE A 41 -3.81 4.60 4.80
N LYS A 42 -4.75 4.77 3.86
CA LYS A 42 -6.18 4.74 4.13
C LYS A 42 -6.84 3.77 3.16
N VAL A 43 -7.69 2.88 3.68
CA VAL A 43 -8.49 1.98 2.86
C VAL A 43 -9.95 2.40 2.96
N GLU A 44 -10.61 2.53 1.83
CA GLU A 44 -12.04 2.83 1.69
C GLU A 44 -12.71 1.71 0.88
N GLY A 45 -14.02 1.48 1.10
CA GLY A 45 -14.79 0.50 0.33
C GLY A 45 -14.81 -0.91 0.95
N LYS A 46 -14.83 -1.94 0.10
CA LYS A 46 -15.07 -3.36 0.47
C LYS A 46 -13.80 -4.11 0.88
N GLY A 47 -13.02 -3.48 1.75
CA GLY A 47 -11.78 -4.04 2.26
C GLY A 47 -11.23 -3.24 3.44
N THR A 48 -10.25 -3.82 4.11
CA THR A 48 -9.64 -3.24 5.32
C THR A 48 -8.12 -3.26 5.22
N PHE A 49 -7.48 -2.25 5.80
CA PHE A 49 -6.02 -2.28 5.97
C PHE A 49 -5.67 -3.39 6.96
N ARG A 50 -4.80 -4.31 6.56
CA ARG A 50 -4.40 -5.43 7.41
C ARG A 50 -3.01 -5.24 8.00
N ALA A 51 -2.05 -4.87 7.15
CA ALA A 51 -0.68 -4.66 7.58
C ALA A 51 0.12 -3.82 6.57
N SER A 52 1.32 -3.39 6.97
CA SER A 52 2.33 -2.79 6.12
C SER A 52 3.71 -3.37 6.44
N GLY A 53 4.63 -3.33 5.49
CA GLY A 53 6.02 -3.75 5.69
C GLY A 53 6.97 -3.06 4.72
N ASN A 54 8.26 -3.04 5.00
CA ASN A 54 9.28 -2.43 4.14
C ASN A 54 10.53 -3.30 3.95
N GLY A 55 10.68 -4.38 4.72
CA GLY A 55 11.84 -5.28 4.66
C GLY A 55 13.07 -4.80 5.42
N ASP A 56 12.99 -3.70 6.18
CA ASP A 56 14.07 -3.25 7.06
C ASP A 56 14.06 -4.08 8.36
N PRO A 57 15.11 -4.88 8.64
CA PRO A 57 15.16 -5.69 9.86
C PRO A 57 15.32 -4.86 11.14
N THR A 58 15.59 -3.56 11.03
CA THR A 58 15.75 -2.64 12.16
C THR A 58 14.52 -1.77 12.42
N ASP A 59 13.52 -1.81 11.53
CA ASP A 59 12.27 -1.06 11.71
C ASP A 59 11.34 -1.76 12.70
N LEU A 60 11.02 -1.06 13.79
CA LEU A 60 10.16 -1.54 14.87
C LEU A 60 8.70 -1.04 14.74
N GLU A 61 8.36 -0.38 13.63
CA GLU A 61 7.00 0.08 13.40
C GLU A 61 6.02 -1.11 13.30
N LEU A 62 4.91 -1.03 14.03
CA LEU A 62 3.90 -2.09 14.11
C LEU A 62 3.35 -2.43 12.73
N PHE A 63 3.29 -3.71 12.39
CA PHE A 63 2.75 -4.17 11.10
C PHE A 63 1.32 -3.66 10.85
N HIS A 64 0.48 -3.60 11.87
CA HIS A 64 -0.91 -3.13 11.76
C HIS A 64 -1.07 -1.61 11.92
N ALA A 65 0.01 -0.84 12.04
CA ALA A 65 -0.08 0.61 11.95
C ALA A 65 -0.40 1.03 10.51
N GLN A 66 -1.31 1.97 10.33
CA GLN A 66 -1.69 2.51 9.01
C GLN A 66 -0.65 3.47 8.42
N LYS A 67 0.63 3.20 8.69
CA LYS A 67 1.77 3.89 8.12
C LYS A 67 2.93 2.91 7.98
N ARG A 68 3.92 3.28 7.16
CA ARG A 68 5.20 2.59 7.05
C ARG A 68 6.25 3.53 6.48
N LYS A 69 7.43 3.56 7.09
CA LYS A 69 8.61 4.17 6.50
C LYS A 69 9.07 3.39 5.26
N CYS A 70 9.32 4.04 4.14
CA CYS A 70 9.97 3.37 3.01
C CYS A 70 11.39 2.91 3.39
N PHE A 71 11.78 1.76 2.87
CA PHE A 71 13.14 1.25 2.89
C PHE A 71 13.60 1.04 1.46
N TYR A 72 14.76 1.60 1.12
CA TYR A 72 15.25 1.73 -0.25
C TYR A 72 14.20 2.22 -1.28
N GLY A 73 13.41 3.23 -0.90
CA GLY A 73 12.37 3.83 -1.74
C GLY A 73 11.08 3.03 -1.86
N LYS A 74 10.91 1.95 -1.09
CA LYS A 74 9.76 1.05 -1.19
C LYS A 74 9.13 0.71 0.16
N CYS A 75 7.83 0.44 0.14
CA CYS A 75 7.14 -0.30 1.19
C CYS A 75 5.94 -1.04 0.58
N VAL A 76 5.32 -1.92 1.34
CA VAL A 76 4.17 -2.72 0.94
C VAL A 76 3.01 -2.42 1.90
N ALA A 77 1.83 -2.20 1.35
CA ALA A 77 0.57 -2.23 2.09
C ALA A 77 -0.18 -3.53 1.79
N ILE A 78 -0.79 -4.13 2.80
CA ILE A 78 -1.55 -5.37 2.71
C ILE A 78 -2.99 -5.04 3.06
N VAL A 79 -3.90 -5.33 2.13
CA VAL A 79 -5.32 -5.04 2.23
C VAL A 79 -6.10 -6.34 2.17
N GLN A 80 -6.96 -6.57 3.16
CA GLN A 80 -7.82 -7.74 3.24
C GLN A 80 -9.17 -7.43 2.60
N THR A 81 -9.70 -8.38 1.82
CA THR A 81 -11.04 -8.26 1.22
C THR A 81 -12.14 -8.41 2.27
N SER A 82 -13.33 -7.88 2.01
CA SER A 82 -14.54 -8.29 2.74
C SER A 82 -15.17 -9.55 2.13
N GLU A 83 -16.18 -10.09 2.80
CA GLU A 83 -17.05 -11.17 2.27
C GLU A 83 -17.97 -10.71 1.13
N GLU A 84 -18.12 -9.39 0.95
CA GLU A 84 -18.90 -8.81 -0.13
C GLU A 84 -18.00 -8.32 -1.26
N ALA A 85 -18.36 -8.65 -2.50
CA ALA A 85 -17.69 -8.15 -3.68
C ALA A 85 -17.86 -6.64 -3.82
N GLY A 86 -16.82 -5.97 -4.33
CA GLY A 86 -16.88 -4.55 -4.62
C GLY A 86 -15.53 -3.90 -4.87
N GLU A 87 -15.55 -2.58 -4.89
CA GLU A 87 -14.33 -1.78 -5.05
C GLU A 87 -13.68 -1.53 -3.69
N ILE A 88 -12.37 -1.72 -3.64
CA ILE A 88 -11.51 -1.34 -2.53
C ILE A 88 -10.58 -0.25 -3.03
N LYS A 89 -10.52 0.87 -2.31
CA LYS A 89 -9.66 2.00 -2.67
C LYS A 89 -8.60 2.20 -1.60
N LEU A 90 -7.35 1.95 -1.97
CA LEU A 90 -6.19 2.28 -1.15
C LEU A 90 -5.70 3.68 -1.51
N ILE A 91 -5.52 4.53 -0.51
CA ILE A 91 -4.95 5.86 -0.62
C ILE A 91 -3.64 5.88 0.16
N ALA A 92 -2.57 6.32 -0.49
CA ALA A 92 -1.25 6.49 0.08
C ALA A 92 -0.86 7.97 0.08
N THR A 93 -0.45 8.49 1.24
CA THR A 93 -0.03 9.89 1.42
C THR A 93 1.34 9.96 2.10
N SER A 94 2.07 11.05 1.84
CA SER A 94 3.34 11.35 2.50
C SER A 94 3.56 12.85 2.44
N ASP A 95 4.21 13.41 3.45
CA ASP A 95 4.44 14.85 3.56
C ASP A 95 5.23 15.37 2.36
N ASN A 96 4.79 16.49 1.79
CA ASN A 96 5.41 17.14 0.62
C ASN A 96 5.35 16.35 -0.69
N PHE A 97 4.55 15.28 -0.78
CA PHE A 97 4.30 14.54 -2.02
C PHE A 97 2.83 14.56 -2.43
N LYS A 98 2.57 14.44 -3.73
CA LYS A 98 1.21 14.19 -4.23
C LYS A 98 0.72 12.83 -3.74
N SER A 99 -0.49 12.80 -3.17
CA SER A 99 -1.19 11.57 -2.80
C SER A 99 -1.39 10.66 -4.01
N ALA A 100 -1.35 9.35 -3.77
CA ALA A 100 -1.67 8.34 -4.76
C ALA A 100 -2.87 7.51 -4.30
N ALA A 101 -3.71 7.07 -5.23
CA ALA A 101 -4.83 6.19 -4.95
C ALA A 101 -4.86 5.04 -5.96
N PHE A 102 -5.24 3.86 -5.50
CA PHE A 102 -5.40 2.67 -6.33
C PHE A 102 -6.69 1.94 -6.00
N LYS A 103 -7.33 1.38 -7.04
CA LYS A 103 -8.59 0.64 -6.94
C LYS A 103 -8.35 -0.84 -7.19
N ILE A 104 -8.74 -1.66 -6.25
CA ILE A 104 -8.73 -3.12 -6.33
C ILE A 104 -10.19 -3.56 -6.50
N ARG A 105 -10.44 -4.50 -7.41
CA ARG A 105 -11.76 -5.12 -7.57
C ARG A 105 -11.73 -6.49 -6.93
N SER A 106 -12.50 -6.69 -5.86
CA SER A 106 -12.79 -8.02 -5.35
C SER A 106 -13.95 -8.63 -6.13
N ARG A 107 -13.88 -9.93 -6.43
CA ARG A 107 -14.90 -10.69 -7.16
C ARG A 107 -15.37 -11.90 -6.37
#